data_AF-A0A1B9LQG8-F1
#
_entry.id   AF-A0A1B9LQG8-F1
#
_cell.length_a   1.000
_cell.length_b   1.000
_cell.length_c   1.000
_cell.angle_alpha   90.00
_cell.angle_beta   90.00
_cell.angle_gamma   90.00
#
_symmetry.space_group_name_H-M   'P 1'
#
loop_
_entity.id
_entity.type
_entity.pdbx_description
1 polymer ?
#
loop_
_entity_poly.entity_id
_entity_poly.type
_entity_poly.pdbx_seq_one_letter_code
_entity_poly.pdbx_strand_id
1 'polypeptide(L)'
;MFSKIDTYKTRRILDPSAGKGDLLKLFSSNQFELYAIEIDTNLQKILKQDGFRIVDSDFLTYNGIDKYDLIIMNPPFKNGEKHLLHALNFVVDGQIVCILNAETIKNPYSNTRKDLIQRLNDLNAEIEYYQDMFIDAERSTCVEIALINIKIQNTVEQLFNPKKFEMDDNNIILEDRNDVKKHGTINIHELINDYNREKEQGIKAISNFFRDSYGLRSELQLSVRGESSHYNDGRYSATEYKQAIQQYSRNLKKHYWETLIKLPKFEEKLTVETKEKFFKLINDYRDMEFNENNINILYEHLISLGTELIEQCIDKLFNKITRQHAYYSESKKNIYLYNGWKTNNGYKINKKFILPVHNPGAFDGGWRVQEELSDIEKVFSFFNNGRKPDASIADIYNKWRHSHTDNHIENDLFKICFYKKGTAHFTVKDDALLRRFNVFVGKKRQWLPPDYAMKNYNDCNNEEKRVIDEFEGKKQYTSSLNDPLLTNSNKSILMLNSI
;
A
#
# COMPACT_ATOMS: atom_id res chain seq x y z
N MET A 1 -16.39 -22.35 -20.78
CA MET A 1 -15.74 -22.24 -19.46
C MET A 1 -16.76 -22.28 -18.33
N PHE A 2 -17.60 -21.26 -18.15
CA PHE A 2 -18.52 -21.16 -16.98
C PHE A 2 -19.43 -22.38 -16.79
N SER A 3 -19.95 -22.97 -17.87
CA SER A 3 -20.84 -24.15 -17.82
C SER A 3 -20.21 -25.40 -17.21
N LYS A 4 -18.87 -25.49 -17.11
CA LYS A 4 -18.17 -26.64 -16.53
C LYS A 4 -17.90 -26.52 -15.03
N ILE A 5 -18.22 -25.37 -14.43
CA ILE A 5 -17.78 -25.00 -13.08
C ILE A 5 -18.79 -25.45 -12.04
N ASP A 6 -18.31 -26.11 -10.98
CA ASP A 6 -19.14 -26.44 -9.82
C ASP A 6 -19.23 -25.24 -8.86
N THR A 7 -20.26 -24.43 -9.02
CA THR A 7 -20.45 -23.23 -8.21
C THR A 7 -20.87 -23.52 -6.76
N TYR A 8 -21.34 -24.72 -6.42
CA TYR A 8 -21.85 -25.02 -5.08
C TYR A 8 -20.74 -25.18 -4.04
N LYS A 9 -19.57 -25.66 -4.45
CA LYS A 9 -18.39 -25.82 -3.59
C LYS A 9 -17.34 -24.72 -3.78
N THR A 10 -17.59 -23.78 -4.68
CA THR A 10 -16.65 -22.71 -5.02
C THR A 10 -16.89 -21.48 -4.14
N ARG A 11 -15.87 -21.05 -3.39
CA ARG A 11 -15.88 -19.80 -2.64
C ARG A 11 -14.78 -18.86 -3.11
N ARG A 12 -13.53 -19.32 -3.14
CA ARG A 12 -12.34 -18.53 -3.49
C ARG A 12 -11.90 -18.82 -4.92
N ILE A 13 -11.92 -17.79 -5.76
CA ILE A 13 -11.62 -17.88 -7.19
C ILE A 13 -10.39 -17.06 -7.47
N LEU A 14 -9.39 -17.64 -8.13
CA LEU A 14 -8.22 -16.92 -8.62
C LEU A 14 -8.24 -16.86 -10.15
N ASP A 15 -8.00 -15.66 -10.68
CA ASP A 15 -7.47 -15.49 -12.03
C ASP A 15 -5.99 -15.05 -11.94
N PRO A 16 -5.04 -15.93 -12.27
CA PRO A 16 -3.61 -15.68 -12.14
C PRO A 16 -3.04 -14.82 -13.28
N SER A 17 -3.85 -14.42 -14.25
CA SER A 17 -3.45 -13.56 -15.36
C SER A 17 -4.65 -12.70 -15.78
N ALA A 18 -5.12 -11.90 -14.83
CA ALA A 18 -6.48 -11.40 -14.81
C ALA A 18 -6.82 -10.38 -15.89
N GLY A 19 -5.83 -9.67 -16.45
CA GLY A 19 -6.08 -8.58 -17.38
C GLY A 19 -7.02 -7.54 -16.75
N LYS A 20 -8.16 -7.29 -17.41
CA LYS A 20 -9.23 -6.40 -16.90
C LYS A 20 -10.26 -7.11 -16.00
N GLY A 21 -10.05 -8.39 -15.70
CA GLY A 21 -10.90 -9.20 -14.84
C GLY A 21 -12.11 -9.81 -15.52
N ASP A 22 -12.13 -9.92 -16.85
CA ASP A 22 -13.31 -10.38 -17.62
C ASP A 22 -13.79 -11.78 -17.20
N LEU A 23 -12.86 -12.69 -16.85
CA LEU A 23 -13.20 -14.02 -16.33
C LEU A 23 -13.79 -13.95 -14.91
N LEU A 24 -13.24 -13.09 -14.05
CA LEU A 24 -13.73 -12.90 -12.68
C LEU A 24 -15.09 -12.21 -12.64
N LYS A 25 -15.40 -11.32 -13.60
CA LYS A 25 -16.68 -10.61 -13.74
C LYS A 25 -17.87 -11.56 -13.93
N LEU A 26 -17.63 -12.78 -14.39
CA LEU A 26 -18.65 -13.84 -14.47
C LEU A 26 -19.17 -14.28 -13.09
N PHE A 27 -18.45 -13.95 -12.01
CA PHE A 27 -18.74 -14.37 -10.64
C PHE A 27 -19.19 -13.20 -9.75
N SER A 28 -20.19 -12.44 -10.20
CA SER A 28 -20.66 -11.20 -9.54
C SER A 28 -21.45 -11.37 -8.23
N SER A 29 -21.65 -12.61 -7.76
CA SER A 29 -22.33 -12.87 -6.48
C SER A 29 -21.42 -12.58 -5.29
N ASN A 30 -21.96 -11.93 -4.25
CA ASN A 30 -21.29 -11.71 -2.95
C ASN A 30 -20.85 -13.00 -2.24
N GLN A 31 -21.25 -14.16 -2.76
CA GLN A 31 -20.76 -15.43 -2.28
C GLN A 31 -19.32 -15.75 -2.73
N PHE A 32 -18.75 -15.06 -3.70
CA PHE A 32 -17.41 -15.37 -4.20
C PHE A 32 -16.38 -14.38 -3.67
N GLU A 33 -15.23 -14.92 -3.28
CA GLU A 33 -14.03 -14.13 -2.99
C GLU A 33 -13.13 -14.19 -4.23
N LEU A 34 -13.02 -13.05 -4.91
CA LEU A 34 -12.38 -12.96 -6.21
C LEU A 34 -10.98 -12.39 -6.07
N TYR A 35 -10.00 -13.17 -6.52
CA TYR A 35 -8.58 -12.91 -6.42
C TYR A 35 -7.96 -12.78 -7.81
N ALA A 36 -7.02 -11.86 -7.95
CA ALA A 36 -6.36 -11.56 -9.21
C ALA A 36 -4.84 -11.45 -9.03
N ILE A 37 -4.11 -11.90 -10.06
CA ILE A 37 -2.70 -11.57 -10.27
C ILE A 37 -2.60 -10.94 -11.66
N GLU A 38 -1.92 -9.81 -11.75
CA GLU A 38 -1.76 -9.06 -12.99
C GLU A 38 -0.44 -8.30 -12.98
N ILE A 39 0.33 -8.39 -14.07
CA ILE A 39 1.66 -7.80 -14.18
C ILE A 39 1.61 -6.31 -14.52
N ASP A 40 0.58 -5.86 -15.24
CA ASP A 40 0.40 -4.46 -15.61
C ASP A 40 -0.22 -3.67 -14.44
N THR A 41 0.54 -2.70 -13.92
CA THR A 41 0.12 -1.87 -12.78
C THR A 41 -1.09 -0.99 -13.06
N ASN A 42 -1.39 -0.65 -14.33
CA ASN A 42 -2.61 0.07 -14.70
C ASN A 42 -3.82 -0.86 -14.65
N LEU A 43 -3.68 -2.10 -15.14
CA LEU A 43 -4.74 -3.09 -15.05
C LEU A 43 -5.01 -3.47 -13.59
N GLN A 44 -3.97 -3.57 -12.75
CA GLN A 44 -4.14 -3.71 -11.30
C GLN A 44 -5.02 -2.59 -10.69
N LYS A 45 -4.87 -1.34 -11.13
CA LYS A 45 -5.72 -0.24 -10.63
C LYS A 45 -7.18 -0.43 -11.04
N ILE A 46 -7.44 -0.86 -12.28
CA ILE A 46 -8.78 -1.16 -12.77
C ILE A 46 -9.39 -2.31 -11.94
N LEU A 47 -8.63 -3.39 -11.74
CA LEU A 47 -9.07 -4.54 -10.96
C LEU A 47 -9.43 -4.16 -9.52
N LYS A 48 -8.62 -3.30 -8.87
CA LYS A 48 -8.92 -2.78 -7.53
C LYS A 48 -10.19 -1.93 -7.50
N GLN A 49 -10.40 -1.08 -8.51
CA GLN A 49 -11.62 -0.27 -8.63
C GLN A 49 -12.88 -1.13 -8.81
N ASP A 50 -12.75 -2.24 -9.55
CA ASP A 50 -13.82 -3.22 -9.74
C ASP A 50 -14.05 -4.13 -8.52
N GLY A 51 -13.28 -3.95 -7.44
CA GLY A 51 -13.44 -4.66 -6.15
C GLY A 51 -12.74 -6.01 -6.07
N PHE A 52 -11.87 -6.35 -7.04
CA PHE A 52 -11.07 -7.57 -6.99
C PHE A 52 -9.88 -7.45 -6.02
N ARG A 53 -9.54 -8.56 -5.35
CA ARG A 53 -8.41 -8.61 -4.42
C ARG A 53 -7.14 -9.00 -5.17
N ILE A 54 -6.15 -8.12 -5.20
CA ILE A 54 -4.87 -8.41 -5.85
C ILE A 54 -3.96 -9.12 -4.85
N VAL A 55 -3.39 -10.26 -5.25
CA VAL A 55 -2.54 -11.08 -4.36
C VAL A 55 -1.06 -11.02 -4.73
N ASP A 56 -0.72 -10.74 -5.99
CA ASP A 56 0.65 -10.47 -6.44
C ASP A 56 0.65 -9.82 -7.83
N SER A 57 1.84 -9.51 -8.34
CA SER A 57 2.04 -8.92 -9.68
C SER A 57 2.43 -9.96 -10.74
N ASP A 58 3.36 -10.88 -10.44
CA ASP A 58 3.80 -11.91 -11.39
C ASP A 58 3.47 -13.30 -10.86
N PHE A 59 2.61 -14.02 -11.60
CA PHE A 59 2.17 -15.34 -11.22
C PHE A 59 3.27 -16.39 -11.25
N LEU A 60 4.20 -16.33 -12.21
CA LEU A 60 5.25 -17.35 -12.29
C LEU A 60 6.24 -17.26 -11.14
N THR A 61 6.37 -16.10 -10.51
CA THR A 61 7.18 -15.89 -9.30
C THR A 61 6.34 -15.91 -8.01
N TYR A 62 5.00 -15.96 -8.12
CA TYR A 62 4.12 -15.97 -6.97
C TYR A 62 4.37 -17.21 -6.12
N ASN A 63 4.74 -17.00 -4.86
CA ASN A 63 5.09 -18.04 -3.90
C ASN A 63 4.19 -18.00 -2.64
N GLY A 64 2.98 -17.44 -2.79
CA GLY A 64 2.01 -17.45 -1.71
C GLY A 64 1.50 -18.85 -1.41
N ILE A 65 0.84 -19.00 -0.26
CA ILE A 65 0.46 -20.33 0.26
C ILE A 65 -1.06 -20.53 0.27
N ASP A 66 -1.80 -19.47 -0.08
CA ASP A 66 -3.24 -19.50 -0.24
C ASP A 66 -3.66 -20.58 -1.24
N LYS A 67 -4.69 -21.36 -0.87
CA LYS A 67 -5.28 -22.39 -1.72
C LYS A 67 -6.67 -21.96 -2.19
N TYR A 68 -6.96 -22.19 -3.47
CA TYR A 68 -8.19 -21.73 -4.14
C TYR A 68 -9.12 -22.89 -4.46
N ASP A 69 -10.42 -22.60 -4.48
CA ASP A 69 -11.45 -23.56 -4.90
C ASP A 69 -11.54 -23.68 -6.41
N LEU A 70 -11.31 -22.56 -7.09
CA LEU A 70 -11.33 -22.45 -8.53
C LEU A 70 -10.17 -21.58 -8.99
N ILE A 71 -9.40 -22.07 -9.96
CA ILE A 71 -8.53 -21.25 -10.78
C ILE A 71 -9.14 -21.19 -12.18
N ILE A 72 -9.51 -20.00 -12.62
CA ILE A 72 -9.99 -19.77 -13.99
C ILE A 72 -8.99 -18.84 -14.68
N MET A 73 -8.43 -19.29 -15.80
CA MET A 73 -7.28 -18.61 -16.38
C MET A 73 -7.26 -18.65 -17.91
N ASN A 74 -6.91 -17.51 -18.50
CA ASN A 74 -6.50 -17.38 -19.89
C ASN A 74 -5.08 -16.79 -19.91
N PRO A 75 -4.04 -17.58 -19.55
CA PRO A 75 -2.68 -17.07 -19.49
C PRO A 75 -2.20 -16.62 -20.88
N PRO A 76 -1.13 -15.81 -20.93
CA PRO A 76 -0.43 -15.57 -22.19
C PRO A 76 -0.07 -16.90 -22.86
N PHE A 77 -0.30 -17.02 -24.18
CA PHE A 77 0.03 -18.25 -24.91
C PHE A 77 1.52 -18.61 -24.82
N LYS A 78 2.37 -17.60 -24.65
CA LYS A 78 3.79 -17.79 -24.34
C LYS A 78 3.94 -18.31 -22.91
N ASN A 79 4.56 -19.48 -22.76
CA ASN A 79 4.76 -20.18 -21.48
C ASN A 79 3.46 -20.67 -20.79
N GLY A 80 2.36 -20.84 -21.54
CA GLY A 80 1.11 -21.31 -20.96
C GLY A 80 1.23 -22.63 -20.20
N GLU A 81 2.15 -23.52 -20.61
CA GLU A 81 2.45 -24.75 -19.88
C GLU A 81 2.98 -24.50 -18.46
N LYS A 82 3.82 -23.47 -18.28
CA LYS A 82 4.38 -23.12 -16.97
C LYS A 82 3.32 -22.53 -16.06
N HIS A 83 2.42 -21.71 -16.61
CA HIS A 83 1.29 -21.18 -15.85
C HIS A 83 0.39 -22.32 -15.35
N LEU A 84 0.00 -23.26 -16.23
CA LEU A 84 -0.88 -24.35 -15.81
C LEU A 84 -0.21 -25.28 -14.80
N LEU A 85 1.08 -25.61 -14.99
CA LEU A 85 1.84 -26.38 -14.01
C LEU A 85 1.91 -25.68 -12.66
N HIS A 86 2.15 -24.36 -12.64
CA HIS A 86 2.19 -23.59 -11.41
C HIS A 86 0.83 -23.51 -10.72
N ALA A 87 -0.26 -23.38 -11.48
CA ALA A 87 -1.63 -23.34 -10.97
C ALA A 87 -2.00 -24.60 -10.16
N LEU A 88 -1.48 -25.76 -10.53
CA LEU A 88 -1.71 -27.02 -9.80
C LEU A 88 -1.25 -26.95 -8.34
N ASN A 89 -0.26 -26.13 -8.01
CA ASN A 89 0.26 -25.99 -6.65
C ASN A 89 -0.71 -25.29 -5.71
N PHE A 90 -1.70 -24.56 -6.23
CA PHE A 90 -2.61 -23.73 -5.44
C PHE A 90 -4.02 -24.32 -5.29
N VAL A 91 -4.27 -25.53 -5.79
CA VAL A 91 -5.57 -26.23 -5.65
C VAL A 91 -5.37 -27.56 -4.95
N VAL A 92 -6.00 -27.71 -3.78
CA VAL A 92 -5.94 -28.93 -2.95
C VAL A 92 -7.18 -29.80 -3.18
N ASP A 93 -8.35 -29.17 -3.13
CA ASP A 93 -9.66 -29.75 -3.41
C ASP A 93 -10.47 -28.65 -4.11
N GLY A 94 -10.74 -28.82 -5.40
CA GLY A 94 -11.24 -27.75 -6.26
C GLY A 94 -11.09 -28.02 -7.75
N GLN A 95 -11.11 -26.96 -8.54
CA GLN A 95 -11.16 -27.04 -9.99
C GLN A 95 -10.19 -26.06 -10.65
N ILE A 96 -9.62 -26.44 -11.79
CA ILE A 96 -8.86 -25.54 -12.67
C ILE A 96 -9.51 -25.57 -14.05
N VAL A 97 -9.81 -24.39 -14.59
CA VAL A 97 -10.30 -24.20 -15.95
C VAL A 97 -9.34 -23.28 -16.68
N CYS A 98 -8.61 -23.82 -17.65
CA CYS A 98 -7.52 -23.12 -18.32
C CYS A 98 -7.70 -23.14 -19.84
N ILE A 99 -7.45 -22.00 -20.48
CA ILE A 99 -7.30 -21.94 -21.94
C ILE A 99 -5.81 -21.94 -22.28
N LEU A 100 -5.38 -22.84 -23.16
CA LEU A 100 -4.04 -22.84 -23.74
C LEU A 100 -4.11 -22.83 -25.27
N ASN A 101 -3.01 -22.49 -25.92
CA ASN A 101 -2.82 -22.83 -27.33
C ASN A 101 -2.82 -24.36 -27.49
N ALA A 102 -3.57 -24.89 -28.46
CA ALA A 102 -3.69 -26.32 -28.69
C ALA A 102 -2.34 -27.01 -28.98
N GLU A 103 -1.40 -26.30 -29.61
CA GLU A 103 -0.04 -26.80 -29.86
C GLU A 103 0.72 -27.14 -28.57
N THR A 104 0.39 -26.49 -27.46
CA THR A 104 1.01 -26.80 -26.16
C THR A 104 0.75 -28.24 -25.73
N ILE A 105 -0.40 -28.79 -26.10
CA ILE A 105 -0.79 -30.17 -25.81
C ILE A 105 -0.46 -31.09 -26.98
N LYS A 106 -0.74 -30.68 -28.23
CA LYS A 106 -0.55 -31.53 -29.41
C LYS A 106 0.94 -31.75 -29.77
N ASN A 107 1.83 -30.86 -29.33
CA ASN A 107 3.26 -30.93 -29.61
C ASN A 107 4.13 -30.80 -28.34
N PRO A 108 4.29 -31.88 -27.54
CA PRO A 108 5.10 -31.89 -26.32
C PRO A 108 6.60 -32.08 -26.61
N TYR A 109 7.20 -31.13 -27.32
CA TYR A 109 8.62 -31.21 -27.66
C TYR A 109 9.55 -30.96 -26.46
N SER A 110 9.12 -30.16 -25.47
CA SER A 110 9.92 -29.80 -24.29
C SER A 110 9.63 -30.70 -23.08
N ASN A 111 10.60 -30.83 -22.17
CA ASN A 111 10.41 -31.58 -20.92
C ASN A 111 9.24 -31.03 -20.09
N THR A 112 9.07 -29.72 -20.05
CA THR A 112 7.96 -29.06 -19.35
C THR A 112 6.59 -29.42 -19.94
N ARG A 113 6.46 -29.49 -21.27
CA ARG A 113 5.21 -29.93 -21.90
C ARG A 113 4.94 -31.42 -21.70
N LYS A 114 5.99 -32.25 -21.70
CA LYS A 114 5.87 -33.69 -21.37
C LYS A 114 5.39 -33.89 -19.93
N ASP A 115 5.97 -33.17 -18.97
CA ASP A 115 5.51 -33.17 -17.57
C ASP A 115 4.05 -32.70 -17.45
N LEU A 116 3.68 -31.62 -18.15
CA LEU A 116 2.29 -31.17 -18.19
C LEU A 116 1.34 -32.26 -18.67
N ILE A 117 1.64 -32.92 -19.80
CA ILE A 117 0.77 -34.00 -20.32
C ILE A 117 0.68 -35.15 -19.33
N GLN A 118 1.79 -35.54 -18.70
CA GLN A 118 1.79 -36.59 -17.69
C GLN A 118 0.86 -36.22 -16.52
N ARG A 119 1.01 -35.01 -15.96
CA ARG A 119 0.15 -34.53 -14.87
C ARG A 119 -1.33 -34.43 -15.27
N LEU A 120 -1.62 -34.00 -16.49
CA LEU A 120 -3.00 -33.94 -17.01
C LEU A 120 -3.62 -35.34 -17.10
N ASN A 121 -2.85 -36.34 -17.53
CA ASN A 121 -3.31 -37.73 -17.56
C ASN A 121 -3.53 -38.29 -16.16
N ASP A 122 -2.59 -38.06 -15.23
CA ASP A 122 -2.68 -38.53 -13.85
C ASP A 122 -3.89 -37.93 -13.11
N LEU A 123 -4.28 -36.71 -13.47
CA LEU A 123 -5.44 -36.00 -12.92
C LEU A 123 -6.74 -36.23 -13.71
N ASN A 124 -6.72 -37.07 -14.75
CA ASN A 124 -7.86 -37.32 -15.65
C ASN A 124 -8.50 -36.03 -16.18
N ALA A 125 -7.68 -35.09 -16.65
CA ALA A 125 -8.14 -33.81 -17.16
C ALA A 125 -9.03 -33.96 -18.42
N GLU A 126 -10.13 -33.21 -18.48
CA GLU A 126 -10.95 -33.09 -19.68
C GLU A 126 -10.35 -32.02 -20.61
N ILE A 127 -10.11 -32.38 -21.87
CA ILE A 127 -9.52 -31.46 -22.88
C ILE A 127 -10.46 -31.38 -24.08
N GLU A 128 -10.84 -30.16 -24.44
CA GLU A 128 -11.67 -29.85 -25.62
C GLU A 128 -10.92 -28.87 -26.53
N TYR A 129 -10.99 -29.08 -27.85
CA TYR A 129 -10.32 -28.23 -28.83
C TYR A 129 -11.32 -27.37 -29.59
N TYR A 130 -10.98 -26.09 -29.76
CA TYR A 130 -11.81 -25.11 -30.47
C TYR A 130 -10.96 -24.30 -31.46
N GLN A 131 -11.50 -24.02 -32.64
CA GLN A 131 -10.86 -23.19 -33.66
C GLN A 131 -11.49 -21.79 -33.68
N ASP A 132 -10.72 -20.79 -34.12
CA ASP A 132 -11.20 -19.44 -34.49
C ASP A 132 -11.90 -18.64 -33.37
N MET A 133 -11.76 -19.06 -32.12
CA MET A 133 -12.42 -18.44 -30.96
C MET A 133 -11.89 -17.03 -30.63
N PHE A 134 -10.73 -16.65 -31.15
CA PHE A 134 -10.07 -15.36 -30.88
C PHE A 134 -10.02 -14.45 -32.11
N ILE A 135 -10.82 -14.67 -33.15
CA ILE A 135 -10.87 -13.77 -34.32
C ILE A 135 -11.38 -12.38 -33.93
N ASP A 136 -12.44 -12.31 -33.12
CA ASP A 136 -13.09 -11.06 -32.69
C ASP A 136 -12.62 -10.55 -31.31
N ALA A 137 -11.55 -11.13 -30.74
CA ALA A 137 -11.04 -10.76 -29.43
C ALA A 137 -10.19 -9.47 -29.47
N GLU A 138 -10.06 -8.77 -28.33
CA GLU A 138 -9.20 -7.56 -28.22
C GLU A 138 -7.76 -7.80 -28.72
N ARG A 139 -7.26 -9.03 -28.61
CA ARG A 139 -6.03 -9.51 -29.25
C ARG A 139 -6.36 -10.60 -30.26
N SER A 140 -6.68 -10.19 -31.48
CA SER A 140 -7.14 -11.10 -32.55
C SER A 140 -6.06 -12.12 -32.94
N THR A 141 -6.38 -13.41 -32.91
CA THR A 141 -5.47 -14.49 -33.36
C THR A 141 -6.26 -15.67 -33.96
N CYS A 142 -5.78 -16.23 -35.08
CA CYS A 142 -6.38 -17.40 -35.73
C CYS A 142 -5.74 -18.70 -35.22
N VAL A 143 -5.68 -18.89 -33.91
CA VAL A 143 -5.07 -20.06 -33.28
C VAL A 143 -6.12 -21.03 -32.78
N GLU A 144 -5.85 -22.33 -32.94
CA GLU A 144 -6.61 -23.38 -32.27
C GLU A 144 -6.26 -23.39 -30.78
N ILE A 145 -7.27 -23.51 -29.93
CA ILE A 145 -7.12 -23.50 -28.47
C ILE A 145 -7.53 -24.83 -27.87
N ALA A 146 -6.96 -25.14 -26.71
CA ALA A 146 -7.35 -26.23 -25.83
C ALA A 146 -7.99 -25.66 -24.57
N LEU A 147 -9.25 -26.00 -24.34
CA LEU A 147 -9.93 -25.77 -23.07
C LEU A 147 -9.70 -26.97 -22.17
N ILE A 148 -8.99 -26.76 -21.07
CA ILE A 148 -8.59 -27.80 -20.13
C ILE A 148 -9.39 -27.61 -18.85
N ASN A 149 -10.05 -28.68 -18.40
CA ASN A 149 -10.81 -28.72 -17.17
C ASN A 149 -10.27 -29.83 -16.27
N ILE A 150 -9.78 -29.45 -15.09
CA ILE A 150 -9.17 -30.35 -14.12
C ILE A 150 -9.99 -30.29 -12.84
N LYS A 151 -10.54 -31.43 -12.39
CA LYS A 151 -11.22 -31.55 -11.11
C LYS A 151 -10.32 -32.30 -10.14
N ILE A 152 -9.92 -31.63 -9.07
CA ILE A 152 -9.00 -32.16 -8.07
C ILE A 152 -9.81 -32.47 -6.82
N GLN A 153 -9.81 -33.74 -6.41
CA GLN A 153 -10.46 -34.21 -5.18
C GLN A 153 -9.44 -35.01 -4.39
N ASN A 154 -8.64 -34.34 -3.56
CA ASN A 154 -7.68 -35.03 -2.69
C ASN A 154 -8.31 -35.28 -1.32
N THR A 155 -8.19 -36.50 -0.81
CA THR A 155 -8.38 -36.77 0.62
C THR A 155 -7.15 -36.34 1.42
N VAL A 156 -7.30 -36.11 2.73
CA VAL A 156 -6.14 -35.77 3.59
C VAL A 156 -5.07 -36.87 3.55
N GLU A 157 -5.48 -38.14 3.49
CA GLU A 157 -4.56 -39.27 3.28
C GLU A 157 -3.74 -39.11 1.99
N GLN A 158 -4.37 -38.70 0.88
CA GLN A 158 -3.70 -38.51 -0.40
C GLN A 158 -2.77 -37.29 -0.43
N LEU A 159 -3.09 -36.25 0.35
CA LEU A 159 -2.22 -35.07 0.51
C LEU A 159 -0.91 -35.41 1.22
N PHE A 160 -0.95 -36.36 2.17
CA PHE A 160 0.21 -36.71 2.99
C PHE A 160 0.74 -38.13 2.72
N ASN A 161 0.33 -38.76 1.62
CA ASN A 161 0.86 -40.05 1.22
C ASN A 161 2.35 -39.89 0.84
N PRO A 162 3.29 -40.63 1.47
CA PRO A 162 4.72 -40.42 1.30
C PRO A 162 5.22 -40.47 -0.16
N LYS A 163 4.51 -41.15 -1.07
CA LYS A 163 4.88 -41.21 -2.50
C LYS A 163 4.70 -39.88 -3.27
N LYS A 164 3.89 -38.93 -2.79
CA LYS A 164 3.73 -37.60 -3.43
C LYS A 164 4.68 -36.54 -2.86
N PHE A 165 5.15 -36.74 -1.62
CA PHE A 165 5.92 -35.73 -0.89
C PHE A 165 7.36 -35.54 -1.41
N GLU A 166 7.92 -36.52 -2.14
CA GLU A 166 9.27 -36.42 -2.70
C GLU A 166 9.37 -35.46 -3.91
N MET A 167 8.25 -35.06 -4.52
CA MET A 167 8.26 -34.20 -5.71
C MET A 167 7.98 -32.71 -5.42
N ASP A 168 7.33 -32.36 -4.31
CA ASP A 168 6.94 -30.96 -4.03
C ASP A 168 7.94 -30.20 -3.12
N ASP A 169 8.74 -30.91 -2.31
CA ASP A 169 9.79 -30.27 -1.48
C ASP A 169 10.94 -29.69 -2.33
N ASN A 170 11.12 -30.16 -3.57
CA ASN A 170 12.23 -29.76 -4.45
C ASN A 170 11.99 -28.44 -5.24
N ASN A 171 10.79 -27.85 -5.17
CA ASN A 171 10.49 -26.58 -5.84
C ASN A 171 10.61 -25.35 -4.93
N ILE A 172 11.04 -25.53 -3.68
CA ILE A 172 11.47 -24.43 -2.83
C ILE A 172 12.96 -24.21 -3.11
N ILE A 173 13.26 -23.33 -4.08
CA ILE A 173 14.64 -22.92 -4.35
C ILE A 173 15.17 -22.20 -3.11
N LEU A 174 16.06 -22.89 -2.39
CA LEU A 174 16.93 -22.32 -1.37
C LEU A 174 17.96 -21.42 -2.08
N GLU A 175 17.69 -20.13 -2.20
CA GLU A 175 18.79 -19.17 -2.29
C GLU A 175 19.33 -18.94 -0.88
N ASP A 176 20.32 -19.76 -0.51
CA ASP A 176 21.10 -19.61 0.71
C ASP A 176 21.97 -18.36 0.60
N ARG A 177 21.40 -17.18 0.86
CA ARG A 177 22.15 -15.93 1.01
C ARG A 177 22.56 -15.77 2.48
N ASN A 178 23.69 -16.39 2.81
CA ASN A 178 24.42 -16.12 4.05
C ASN A 178 24.91 -14.67 4.03
N ASP A 179 24.10 -13.74 4.56
CA ASP A 179 24.55 -12.40 4.89
C ASP A 179 24.58 -12.15 6.40
N VAL A 180 25.76 -11.72 6.82
CA VAL A 180 26.22 -11.55 8.20
C VAL A 180 25.34 -10.56 8.97
N LYS A 181 24.90 -10.99 10.16
CA LYS A 181 24.21 -10.16 11.17
C LYS A 181 24.94 -8.83 11.40
N LYS A 182 24.29 -7.71 11.05
CA LYS A 182 24.63 -6.39 11.58
C LYS A 182 23.49 -5.93 12.50
N HIS A 183 23.74 -6.00 13.80
CA HIS A 183 22.87 -5.39 14.80
C HIS A 183 22.71 -3.88 14.54
N GLY A 184 21.46 -3.41 14.51
CA GLY A 184 21.16 -2.00 14.78
C GLY A 184 19.89 -1.43 14.17
N THR A 185 19.40 -1.94 13.03
CA THR A 185 18.18 -1.40 12.39
C THR A 185 17.49 -2.52 11.62
N ILE A 186 16.22 -2.82 11.91
CA ILE A 186 15.45 -3.81 11.13
C ILE A 186 15.43 -3.37 9.67
N ASN A 187 16.12 -4.11 8.80
CA ASN A 187 16.14 -3.87 7.36
C ASN A 187 14.93 -4.56 6.70
N ILE A 188 14.40 -3.99 5.60
CA ILE A 188 13.30 -4.58 4.82
C ILE A 188 13.67 -6.00 4.38
N HIS A 189 14.92 -6.20 3.97
CA HIS A 189 15.41 -7.53 3.57
C HIS A 189 15.36 -8.55 4.72
N GLU A 190 15.73 -8.14 5.94
CA GLU A 190 15.61 -9.02 7.12
C GLU A 190 14.15 -9.37 7.40
N LEU A 191 13.26 -8.37 7.29
CA LEU A 191 11.82 -8.58 7.49
C LEU A 191 11.22 -9.52 6.44
N ILE A 192 11.65 -9.44 5.18
CA ILE A 192 11.26 -10.38 4.11
C ILE A 192 11.80 -11.79 4.40
N ASN A 193 13.06 -11.91 4.85
CA ASN A 193 13.66 -13.19 5.19
C ASN A 193 12.96 -13.85 6.38
N ASP A 194 12.62 -13.06 7.40
CA ASP A 194 11.86 -13.52 8.55
C ASP A 194 10.47 -13.99 8.14
N TYR A 195 9.78 -13.23 7.28
CA TYR A 195 8.48 -13.63 6.70
C TYR A 195 8.58 -14.97 5.97
N ASN A 196 9.55 -15.13 5.07
CA ASN A 196 9.72 -16.36 4.30
C ASN A 196 10.05 -17.56 5.20
N ARG A 197 10.94 -17.38 6.17
CA ARG A 197 11.30 -18.43 7.13
C ARG A 197 10.12 -18.85 7.99
N GLU A 198 9.38 -17.89 8.55
CA GLU A 198 8.18 -18.19 9.33
C GLU A 198 7.12 -18.87 8.48
N LYS A 199 6.88 -18.36 7.26
CA LYS A 199 5.94 -18.94 6.29
C LYS A 199 6.22 -20.43 6.07
N GLU A 200 7.46 -20.79 5.79
CA GLU A 200 7.88 -22.18 5.60
C GLU A 200 7.66 -23.04 6.85
N GLN A 201 8.09 -22.55 8.01
CA GLN A 201 7.94 -23.25 9.29
C GLN A 201 6.46 -23.48 9.63
N GLY A 202 5.61 -22.49 9.40
CA GLY A 202 4.18 -22.58 9.66
C GLY A 202 3.47 -23.56 8.75
N ILE A 203 3.77 -23.55 7.44
CA ILE A 203 3.24 -24.57 6.51
C ILE A 203 3.65 -25.96 6.98
N LYS A 204 4.93 -26.15 7.30
CA LYS A 204 5.46 -27.45 7.74
C LYS A 204 4.78 -27.92 9.03
N ALA A 205 4.57 -27.03 9.99
CA ALA A 205 3.87 -27.33 11.23
C ALA A 205 2.40 -27.73 10.98
N ILE A 206 1.67 -26.99 10.13
CA ILE A 206 0.28 -27.28 9.79
C ILE A 206 0.21 -28.61 9.03
N SER A 207 1.06 -28.82 8.03
CA SER A 207 1.11 -30.07 7.26
C SER A 207 1.40 -31.28 8.15
N ASN A 208 2.39 -31.19 9.05
CA ASN A 208 2.69 -32.25 10.01
C ASN A 208 1.51 -32.51 10.95
N PHE A 209 0.85 -31.45 11.43
CA PHE A 209 -0.33 -31.57 12.28
C PHE A 209 -1.44 -32.40 11.61
N PHE A 210 -1.84 -32.03 10.39
CA PHE A 210 -2.90 -32.74 9.67
C PHE A 210 -2.48 -34.16 9.27
N ARG A 211 -1.21 -34.38 8.93
CA ARG A 211 -0.67 -35.72 8.65
C ARG A 211 -0.74 -36.62 9.89
N ASP A 212 -0.18 -36.16 11.00
CA ASP A 212 0.02 -36.99 12.19
C ASP A 212 -1.29 -37.17 12.97
N SER A 213 -2.23 -36.23 12.83
CA SER A 213 -3.51 -36.24 13.55
C SER A 213 -4.68 -36.80 12.73
N TYR A 214 -4.49 -37.12 11.44
CA TYR A 214 -5.57 -37.46 10.51
C TYR A 214 -6.54 -38.53 11.05
N GLY A 215 -6.01 -39.61 11.63
CA GLY A 215 -6.78 -40.74 12.17
C GLY A 215 -6.95 -40.72 13.69
N LEU A 216 -6.48 -39.68 14.38
CA LEU A 216 -6.48 -39.59 15.85
C LEU A 216 -7.61 -38.70 16.40
N ARG A 217 -8.46 -38.12 15.54
CA ARG A 217 -9.45 -37.12 15.96
C ARG A 217 -10.55 -37.72 16.85
N SER A 218 -10.84 -39.01 16.74
CA SER A 218 -11.75 -39.73 17.65
C SER A 218 -11.20 -39.86 19.08
N GLU A 219 -9.88 -39.91 19.23
CA GLU A 219 -9.19 -40.16 20.49
C GLU A 219 -8.59 -38.88 21.10
N LEU A 220 -8.20 -37.93 20.27
CA LEU A 220 -7.53 -36.69 20.65
C LEU A 220 -7.99 -35.52 19.79
N GLN A 221 -8.73 -34.59 20.41
CA GLN A 221 -9.17 -33.36 19.75
C GLN A 221 -8.11 -32.27 19.89
N LEU A 222 -7.34 -32.07 18.82
CA LEU A 222 -6.48 -30.92 18.65
C LEU A 222 -7.14 -29.95 17.66
N SER A 223 -6.73 -28.68 17.65
CA SER A 223 -7.26 -27.72 16.66
C SER A 223 -6.22 -26.68 16.31
N VAL A 224 -6.26 -26.21 15.06
CA VAL A 224 -5.51 -25.03 14.63
C VAL A 224 -6.39 -23.81 14.79
N ARG A 225 -5.85 -22.70 15.32
CA ARG A 225 -6.63 -21.46 15.52
C ARG A 225 -7.26 -20.99 14.20
N GLY A 226 -8.60 -20.93 14.17
CA GLY A 226 -9.38 -20.54 12.99
C GLY A 226 -9.91 -21.72 12.15
N GLU A 227 -9.66 -22.94 12.58
CA GLU A 227 -10.38 -24.12 12.10
C GLU A 227 -11.84 -24.06 12.55
N SER A 228 -12.77 -24.32 11.61
CA SER A 228 -14.19 -24.43 11.92
C SER A 228 -14.44 -25.83 12.47
N SER A 229 -14.81 -25.98 13.75
CA SER A 229 -15.14 -27.30 14.31
C SER A 229 -16.50 -27.76 13.79
N HIS A 230 -16.52 -28.35 12.59
CA HIS A 230 -17.66 -29.13 12.15
C HIS A 230 -17.56 -30.53 12.76
N TYR A 231 -18.55 -30.89 13.58
CA TYR A 231 -18.72 -32.25 14.07
C TYR A 231 -18.96 -33.19 12.89
N ASN A 232 -17.93 -33.88 12.40
CA ASN A 232 -18.09 -34.97 11.44
C ASN A 232 -17.00 -36.05 11.60
N ASP A 233 -17.46 -37.31 11.55
CA ASP A 233 -16.80 -38.60 11.27
C ASP A 233 -15.43 -38.94 11.92
N GLY A 234 -14.93 -38.16 12.88
CA GLY A 234 -13.70 -38.50 13.61
C GLY A 234 -12.42 -38.45 12.77
N ARG A 235 -12.41 -37.74 11.63
CA ARG A 235 -11.22 -37.50 10.79
C ARG A 235 -11.11 -36.04 10.36
N TYR A 236 -9.90 -35.56 10.09
CA TYR A 236 -9.69 -34.24 9.47
C TYR A 236 -9.89 -34.28 7.95
N SER A 237 -10.38 -33.19 7.38
CA SER A 237 -10.71 -33.04 5.96
C SER A 237 -9.74 -32.11 5.21
N ALA A 238 -9.70 -32.23 3.88
CA ALA A 238 -8.89 -31.36 3.02
C ALA A 238 -9.37 -29.90 3.11
N THR A 239 -10.66 -29.69 3.36
CA THR A 239 -11.25 -28.36 3.60
C THR A 239 -10.70 -27.74 4.89
N GLU A 240 -10.60 -28.49 5.98
CA GLU A 240 -10.03 -28.01 7.25
C GLU A 240 -8.54 -27.64 7.09
N TYR A 241 -7.75 -28.49 6.41
CA TYR A 241 -6.35 -28.16 6.06
C TYR A 241 -6.25 -26.86 5.26
N LYS A 242 -7.10 -26.70 4.25
CA LYS A 242 -7.18 -25.49 3.41
C LYS A 242 -7.48 -24.25 4.26
N GLN A 243 -8.46 -24.33 5.15
CA GLN A 243 -8.84 -23.23 6.04
C GLN A 243 -7.70 -22.85 7.00
N ALA A 244 -7.00 -23.84 7.57
CA ALA A 244 -5.86 -23.61 8.46
C ALA A 244 -4.72 -22.86 7.76
N ILE A 245 -4.33 -23.30 6.55
CA ILE A 245 -3.29 -22.63 5.74
C ILE A 245 -3.71 -21.20 5.40
N GLN A 246 -4.96 -20.99 4.99
CA GLN A 246 -5.46 -19.66 4.63
C GLN A 246 -5.48 -18.70 5.82
N GLN A 247 -5.96 -19.16 6.98
CA GLN A 247 -5.99 -18.33 8.18
C GLN A 247 -4.58 -17.97 8.63
N TYR A 248 -3.66 -18.95 8.58
CA TYR A 248 -2.25 -18.73 8.87
C TYR A 248 -1.65 -17.70 7.92
N SER A 249 -1.85 -17.85 6.61
CA SER A 249 -1.36 -16.92 5.59
C SER A 249 -1.86 -15.49 5.83
N ARG A 250 -3.16 -15.31 6.03
CA ARG A 250 -3.77 -13.99 6.31
C ARG A 250 -3.19 -13.34 7.56
N ASN A 251 -3.02 -14.11 8.64
CA ASN A 251 -2.45 -13.59 9.88
C ASN A 251 -0.98 -13.22 9.73
N LEU A 252 -0.20 -14.05 9.04
CA LEU A 252 1.22 -13.81 8.78
C LEU A 252 1.41 -12.57 7.92
N LYS A 253 0.74 -12.48 6.76
CA LYS A 253 0.75 -11.30 5.89
C LYS A 253 0.39 -10.04 6.68
N LYS A 254 -0.72 -10.08 7.43
CA LYS A 254 -1.16 -8.97 8.28
C LYS A 254 -0.07 -8.54 9.27
N HIS A 255 0.53 -9.50 9.99
CA HIS A 255 1.58 -9.21 10.96
C HIS A 255 2.76 -8.47 10.31
N TYR A 256 3.25 -8.96 9.17
CA TYR A 256 4.42 -8.38 8.51
C TYR A 256 4.12 -7.04 7.84
N TRP A 257 2.95 -6.87 7.22
CA TRP A 257 2.49 -5.57 6.71
C TRP A 257 2.31 -4.52 7.82
N GLU A 258 1.75 -4.90 8.97
CA GLU A 258 1.62 -4.01 10.14
C GLU A 258 2.97 -3.70 10.81
N THR A 259 3.91 -4.64 10.79
CA THR A 259 5.27 -4.43 11.31
C THR A 259 6.06 -3.47 10.43
N LEU A 260 5.90 -3.56 9.09
CA LEU A 260 6.59 -2.70 8.13
C LEU A 260 6.36 -1.20 8.41
N ILE A 261 5.13 -0.79 8.74
CA ILE A 261 4.82 0.64 8.98
C ILE A 261 5.23 1.14 10.36
N LYS A 262 5.38 0.24 11.34
CA LYS A 262 5.88 0.58 12.68
C LYS A 262 7.39 0.80 12.69
N LEU A 263 8.08 0.56 11.58
CA LEU A 263 9.49 0.90 11.49
C LEU A 263 9.67 2.42 11.69
N PRO A 264 10.63 2.87 12.52
CA PRO A 264 10.82 4.28 12.86
C PRO A 264 10.90 5.21 11.64
N LYS A 265 11.49 4.70 10.55
CA LYS A 265 11.61 5.39 9.25
C LYS A 265 10.27 5.85 8.66
N PHE A 266 9.17 5.16 8.98
CA PHE A 266 7.82 5.54 8.58
C PHE A 266 7.11 6.29 9.70
N GLU A 267 7.16 5.78 10.94
CA GLU A 267 6.34 6.31 12.03
C GLU A 267 6.62 7.78 12.36
N GLU A 268 7.88 8.20 12.28
CA GLU A 268 8.31 9.55 12.68
C GLU A 268 7.91 10.65 11.71
N LYS A 269 7.62 10.30 10.45
CA LYS A 269 7.38 11.27 9.36
C LYS A 269 5.89 11.56 9.11
N LEU A 270 4.98 10.81 9.75
CA LEU A 270 3.54 10.90 9.48
C LEU A 270 2.80 11.72 10.56
N THR A 271 1.82 12.53 10.15
CA THR A 271 0.83 13.14 11.07
C THR A 271 -0.18 12.10 11.54
N VAL A 272 -0.99 12.41 12.57
CA VAL A 272 -2.01 11.46 13.09
C VAL A 272 -3.05 11.11 12.01
N GLU A 273 -3.59 12.11 11.30
CA GLU A 273 -4.52 11.91 10.17
C GLU A 273 -3.88 11.06 9.05
N THR A 274 -2.57 11.22 8.84
CA THR A 274 -1.82 10.45 7.86
C THR A 274 -1.67 8.99 8.28
N LYS A 275 -1.38 8.71 9.56
CA LYS A 275 -1.29 7.34 10.08
C LYS A 275 -2.58 6.56 9.82
N GLU A 276 -3.75 7.14 10.06
CA GLU A 276 -5.04 6.48 9.80
C GLU A 276 -5.25 6.13 8.32
N LYS A 277 -4.92 7.04 7.41
CA LYS A 277 -5.01 6.80 5.95
C LYS A 277 -4.05 5.70 5.51
N PHE A 278 -2.85 5.66 6.07
CA PHE A 278 -1.88 4.59 5.82
C PHE A 278 -2.33 3.25 6.38
N PHE A 279 -2.93 3.20 7.57
CA PHE A 279 -3.51 1.96 8.11
C PHE A 279 -4.66 1.43 7.24
N LYS A 280 -5.49 2.32 6.69
CA LYS A 280 -6.52 1.94 5.70
C LYS A 280 -5.87 1.39 4.43
N LEU A 281 -4.83 2.04 3.93
CA LEU A 281 -4.11 1.56 2.75
C LEU A 281 -3.49 0.18 2.97
N ILE A 282 -2.87 -0.07 4.12
CA ILE A 282 -2.33 -1.41 4.46
C ILE A 282 -3.42 -2.47 4.39
N ASN A 283 -4.65 -2.15 4.82
CA ASN A 283 -5.75 -3.10 4.75
C ASN A 283 -6.02 -3.58 3.31
N ASP A 284 -5.71 -2.77 2.30
CA ASP A 284 -5.85 -3.10 0.88
C ASP A 284 -4.69 -3.98 0.37
N TYR A 285 -3.54 -4.00 1.06
CA TYR A 285 -2.36 -4.80 0.72
C TYR A 285 -2.28 -6.10 1.53
N ARG A 286 -3.16 -6.34 2.52
CA ARG A 286 -3.15 -7.55 3.37
C ARG A 286 -3.26 -8.85 2.57
N ASP A 287 -3.96 -8.81 1.45
CA ASP A 287 -4.12 -9.98 0.57
C ASP A 287 -2.89 -10.19 -0.32
N MET A 288 -2.08 -9.14 -0.53
CA MET A 288 -0.85 -9.21 -1.30
C MET A 288 0.24 -10.00 -0.57
N GLU A 289 1.02 -10.76 -1.33
CA GLU A 289 2.18 -11.46 -0.82
C GLU A 289 3.22 -10.47 -0.29
N PHE A 290 3.80 -10.76 0.87
CA PHE A 290 4.83 -9.93 1.48
C PHE A 290 6.19 -10.22 0.83
N ASN A 291 6.48 -9.50 -0.25
CA ASN A 291 7.71 -9.63 -1.02
C ASN A 291 8.24 -8.25 -1.47
N GLU A 292 9.45 -8.21 -2.02
CA GLU A 292 10.12 -6.96 -2.42
C GLU A 292 9.30 -6.14 -3.43
N ASN A 293 8.73 -6.79 -4.45
CA ASN A 293 7.94 -6.13 -5.49
C ASN A 293 6.70 -5.44 -4.91
N ASN A 294 5.92 -6.15 -4.10
CA ASN A 294 4.69 -5.62 -3.51
C ASN A 294 4.98 -4.54 -2.46
N ILE A 295 6.09 -4.68 -1.73
CA ILE A 295 6.59 -3.65 -0.82
C ILE A 295 6.96 -2.39 -1.61
N ASN A 296 7.63 -2.50 -2.76
CA ASN A 296 7.96 -1.36 -3.62
C ASN A 296 6.69 -0.69 -4.18
N ILE A 297 5.69 -1.46 -4.60
CA ILE A 297 4.39 -0.92 -5.04
C ILE A 297 3.71 -0.14 -3.90
N LEU A 298 3.76 -0.66 -2.66
CA LEU A 298 3.29 0.09 -1.49
C LEU A 298 4.10 1.38 -1.33
N TYR A 299 5.44 1.32 -1.35
CA TYR A 299 6.30 2.49 -1.23
C TYR A 299 5.97 3.59 -2.24
N GLU A 300 5.80 3.25 -3.52
CA GLU A 300 5.42 4.21 -4.56
C GLU A 300 4.06 4.87 -4.26
N HIS A 301 3.09 4.07 -3.80
CA HIS A 301 1.80 4.58 -3.40
C HIS A 301 1.88 5.47 -2.16
N LEU A 302 2.69 5.11 -1.16
CA LEU A 302 2.93 5.93 0.03
C LEU A 302 3.58 7.26 -0.32
N ILE A 303 4.51 7.28 -1.28
CA ILE A 303 5.16 8.51 -1.76
C ILE A 303 4.12 9.41 -2.44
N SER A 304 3.30 8.85 -3.34
CA SER A 304 2.22 9.59 -4.00
C SER A 304 1.23 10.15 -3.00
N LEU A 305 0.76 9.33 -2.05
CA LEU A 305 -0.19 9.74 -1.02
C LEU A 305 0.43 10.77 -0.06
N GLY A 306 1.68 10.57 0.36
CA GLY A 306 2.40 11.50 1.22
C GLY A 306 2.50 12.90 0.60
N THR A 307 2.71 12.96 -0.72
CA THR A 307 2.69 14.23 -1.48
C THR A 307 1.38 14.96 -1.31
N GLU A 308 0.27 14.28 -1.60
CA GLU A 308 -1.07 14.84 -1.51
C GLU A 308 -1.41 15.26 -0.06
N LEU A 309 -0.99 14.47 0.92
CA LEU A 309 -1.26 14.74 2.33
C LEU A 309 -0.47 15.92 2.87
N ILE A 310 0.82 16.04 2.52
CA ILE A 310 1.63 17.21 2.89
C ILE A 310 1.02 18.48 2.30
N GLU A 311 0.60 18.43 1.03
CA GLU A 311 -0.10 19.55 0.39
C GLU A 311 -1.40 19.93 1.11
N GLN A 312 -2.22 18.94 1.47
CA GLN A 312 -3.45 19.16 2.25
C GLN A 312 -3.16 19.76 3.63
N CYS A 313 -2.15 19.26 4.34
CA CYS A 313 -1.72 19.78 5.65
C CYS A 313 -1.25 21.23 5.54
N ILE A 314 -0.43 21.55 4.53
CA ILE A 314 0.03 22.92 4.25
C ILE A 314 -1.17 23.83 3.97
N ASP A 315 -2.12 23.40 3.13
CA ASP A 315 -3.31 24.20 2.81
C ASP A 315 -4.22 24.41 4.03
N LYS A 316 -4.46 23.37 4.82
CA LYS A 316 -5.20 23.44 6.09
C LYS A 316 -4.52 24.41 7.07
N LEU A 317 -3.20 24.32 7.24
CA LEU A 317 -2.45 25.20 8.12
C LEU A 317 -2.49 26.66 7.62
N PHE A 318 -2.30 26.88 6.32
CA PHE A 318 -2.42 28.20 5.72
C PHE A 318 -3.81 28.80 5.96
N ASN A 319 -4.88 28.04 5.72
CA ASN A 319 -6.25 28.47 5.98
C ASN A 319 -6.47 28.79 7.46
N LYS A 320 -5.95 27.96 8.36
CA LYS A 320 -6.07 28.18 9.81
C LYS A 320 -5.36 29.47 10.21
N ILE A 321 -4.13 29.68 9.75
CA ILE A 321 -3.36 30.90 10.03
C ILE A 321 -4.07 32.13 9.48
N THR A 322 -4.50 32.09 8.22
CA THR A 322 -5.03 33.27 7.51
C THR A 322 -6.48 33.61 7.88
N ARG A 323 -7.38 32.62 8.01
CA ARG A 323 -8.83 32.83 8.17
C ARG A 323 -9.30 33.11 9.60
N GLN A 324 -8.47 32.84 10.61
CA GLN A 324 -8.92 32.83 12.00
C GLN A 324 -9.12 34.24 12.63
N HIS A 325 -8.58 35.29 11.99
CA HIS A 325 -8.69 36.70 12.43
C HIS A 325 -9.31 37.60 11.36
N ALA A 326 -10.41 37.16 10.75
CA ALA A 326 -11.21 37.96 9.82
C ALA A 326 -11.90 39.14 10.53
N TYR A 327 -11.99 40.31 9.90
CA TYR A 327 -12.70 41.49 10.41
C TYR A 327 -14.19 41.21 10.66
N TYR A 328 -14.79 40.32 9.88
CA TYR A 328 -16.20 39.94 9.96
C TYR A 328 -16.36 38.42 9.97
N SER A 329 -17.41 37.92 10.64
CA SER A 329 -17.67 36.48 10.77
C SER A 329 -17.98 35.81 9.42
N GLU A 330 -18.58 36.58 8.52
CA GLU A 330 -18.97 36.27 7.15
C GLU A 330 -17.74 36.16 6.23
N SER A 331 -16.67 36.92 6.52
CA SER A 331 -15.40 36.88 5.80
C SER A 331 -14.56 35.63 6.11
N LYS A 332 -14.93 34.82 7.11
CA LYS A 332 -14.25 33.54 7.41
C LYS A 332 -14.47 32.48 6.32
N LYS A 333 -15.57 32.57 5.56
CA LYS A 333 -15.97 31.59 4.54
C LYS A 333 -15.59 32.01 3.12
N ASN A 334 -15.18 33.26 2.89
CA ASN A 334 -15.05 33.82 1.55
C ASN A 334 -13.57 34.00 1.14
N ILE A 335 -13.17 33.30 0.08
CA ILE A 335 -11.76 33.16 -0.37
C ILE A 335 -11.29 34.39 -1.17
N TYR A 336 -12.22 35.23 -1.63
CA TYR A 336 -11.96 36.34 -2.56
C TYR A 336 -11.67 37.69 -1.89
N LEU A 337 -11.83 37.82 -0.57
CA LEU A 337 -11.64 39.10 0.12
C LEU A 337 -10.17 39.31 0.49
N TYR A 338 -9.31 39.72 -0.44
CA TYR A 338 -7.88 40.04 -0.25
C TYR A 338 -7.56 40.85 1.03
N ASN A 339 -8.52 41.65 1.53
CA ASN A 339 -8.39 42.58 2.66
C ASN A 339 -9.29 42.25 3.89
N GLY A 340 -9.83 41.03 3.98
CA GLY A 340 -10.82 40.67 4.99
C GLY A 340 -10.30 40.39 6.41
N TRP A 341 -9.00 40.57 6.70
CA TRP A 341 -8.37 40.07 7.94
C TRP A 341 -7.51 41.11 8.67
N LYS A 342 -7.54 41.09 10.01
CA LYS A 342 -6.99 42.13 10.90
C LYS A 342 -5.46 42.10 11.04
N THR A 343 -4.83 40.95 10.80
CA THR A 343 -3.38 40.72 11.04
C THR A 343 -2.67 39.92 9.95
N ASN A 344 -3.39 39.42 8.94
CA ASN A 344 -2.86 38.47 7.95
C ASN A 344 -3.15 38.96 6.53
N ASN A 345 -2.24 38.70 5.60
CA ASN A 345 -2.51 38.87 4.17
C ASN A 345 -3.24 37.63 3.65
N GLY A 346 -4.30 37.80 2.85
CA GLY A 346 -5.08 36.67 2.34
C GLY A 346 -4.30 35.68 1.47
N TYR A 347 -3.17 36.13 0.94
CA TYR A 347 -2.38 35.46 -0.09
C TYR A 347 -0.96 35.07 0.39
N LYS A 348 -0.56 35.46 1.61
CA LYS A 348 0.71 35.07 2.24
C LYS A 348 0.67 35.19 3.77
N ILE A 349 1.38 34.32 4.48
CA ILE A 349 1.55 34.47 5.92
C ILE A 349 2.67 35.46 6.25
N ASN A 350 2.47 36.22 7.33
CA ASN A 350 3.46 37.16 7.84
C ASN A 350 4.48 36.44 8.73
N LYS A 351 5.64 37.09 8.98
CA LYS A 351 6.68 36.56 9.87
C LYS A 351 6.16 36.23 11.28
N LYS A 352 5.17 36.98 11.74
CA LYS A 352 4.44 36.73 12.99
C LYS A 352 2.98 36.38 12.71
N PHE A 353 2.49 35.29 13.29
CA PHE A 353 1.10 34.87 13.20
C PHE A 353 0.55 34.35 14.54
N ILE A 354 -0.78 34.33 14.68
CA ILE A 354 -1.47 34.03 15.94
C ILE A 354 -2.46 32.89 15.73
N LEU A 355 -2.34 31.83 16.52
CA LEU A 355 -3.28 30.71 16.54
C LEU A 355 -3.96 30.61 17.91
N PRO A 356 -5.27 30.36 17.98
CA PRO A 356 -5.91 29.97 19.21
C PRO A 356 -5.53 28.53 19.52
N VAL A 357 -5.27 28.31 20.80
CA VAL A 357 -4.91 27.04 21.39
C VAL A 357 -5.94 26.84 22.51
N HIS A 358 -7.04 26.15 22.19
CA HIS A 358 -8.25 26.17 23.02
C HIS A 358 -8.11 25.43 24.37
N ASN A 359 -9.09 25.67 25.25
CA ASN A 359 -9.02 25.99 26.68
C ASN A 359 -8.22 25.09 27.67
N PRO A 360 -7.39 25.67 28.58
CA PRO A 360 -6.77 25.01 29.75
C PRO A 360 -7.71 24.48 30.85
N GLY A 361 -9.03 24.47 30.64
CA GLY A 361 -10.04 24.01 31.63
C GLY A 361 -10.64 22.61 31.40
N ALA A 362 -10.34 21.93 30.28
CA ALA A 362 -10.86 20.58 30.01
C ALA A 362 -9.76 19.53 30.22
N PHE A 363 -10.06 18.51 31.03
CA PHE A 363 -9.17 17.36 31.28
C PHE A 363 -8.67 16.69 29.97
N ASP A 364 -9.45 16.82 28.89
CA ASP A 364 -9.27 16.14 27.59
C ASP A 364 -8.75 17.07 26.46
N GLY A 365 -8.44 18.34 26.74
CA GLY A 365 -8.04 19.32 25.69
C GLY A 365 -6.55 19.33 25.33
N GLY A 366 -5.69 18.72 26.17
CA GLY A 366 -4.24 18.84 26.05
C GLY A 366 -3.62 18.06 24.88
N TRP A 367 -4.13 16.86 24.61
CA TRP A 367 -3.58 15.98 23.56
C TRP A 367 -3.86 16.53 22.16
N ARG A 368 -5.06 17.07 21.91
CA ARG A 368 -5.41 17.70 20.62
C ARG A 368 -4.52 18.90 20.32
N VAL A 369 -4.22 19.70 21.34
CA VAL A 369 -3.30 20.84 21.18
C VAL A 369 -1.90 20.35 20.84
N GLN A 370 -1.39 19.30 21.50
CA GLN A 370 -0.09 18.74 21.18
C GLN A 370 -0.01 18.22 19.75
N GLU A 371 -1.06 17.53 19.27
CA GLU A 371 -1.15 17.07 17.88
C GLU A 371 -1.13 18.25 16.90
N GLU A 372 -1.93 19.29 17.15
CA GLU A 372 -1.94 20.49 16.30
C GLU A 372 -0.58 21.21 16.27
N LEU A 373 0.11 21.28 17.40
CA LEU A 373 1.45 21.87 17.47
C LEU A 373 2.49 21.00 16.74
N SER A 374 2.40 19.68 16.88
CA SER A 374 3.26 18.73 16.17
C SER A 374 3.07 18.81 14.65
N ASP A 375 1.83 18.99 14.18
CA ASP A 375 1.54 19.13 12.76
C ASP A 375 2.12 20.44 12.18
N ILE A 376 2.10 21.54 12.95
CA ILE A 376 2.77 22.79 12.56
C ILE A 376 4.28 22.57 12.43
N GLU A 377 4.90 21.90 13.40
CA GLU A 377 6.33 21.59 13.35
C GLU A 377 6.69 20.74 12.13
N LYS A 378 5.90 19.71 11.83
CA LYS A 378 6.15 18.84 10.67
C LYS A 378 6.09 19.60 9.36
N VAL A 379 5.07 20.46 9.19
CA VAL A 379 4.92 21.30 7.98
C VAL A 379 6.10 22.26 7.81
N PHE A 380 6.56 22.90 8.89
CA PHE A 380 7.68 23.84 8.80
C PHE A 380 9.04 23.12 8.69
N SER A 381 9.17 21.93 9.29
CA SER A 381 10.35 21.07 9.13
C SER A 381 10.50 20.60 7.69
N PHE A 382 9.39 20.33 6.98
CA PHE A 382 9.40 20.03 5.54
C PHE A 382 10.09 21.14 4.73
N PHE A 383 9.76 22.41 5.01
CA PHE A 383 10.43 23.55 4.37
C PHE A 383 11.85 23.83 4.89
N ASN A 384 12.26 23.15 5.97
CA ASN A 384 13.61 23.17 6.55
C ASN A 384 14.43 21.92 6.17
N ASN A 385 14.27 21.39 4.95
CA ASN A 385 14.96 20.19 4.47
C ASN A 385 14.71 18.93 5.34
N GLY A 386 13.53 18.82 5.97
CA GLY A 386 13.15 17.69 6.82
C GLY A 386 13.88 17.62 8.17
N ARG A 387 14.66 18.64 8.55
CA ARG A 387 15.33 18.67 9.85
C ARG A 387 14.32 18.87 10.97
N LYS A 388 14.36 17.99 11.97
CA LYS A 388 13.58 18.16 13.21
C LYS A 388 14.11 19.37 13.99
N PRO A 389 13.23 20.11 14.68
CA PRO A 389 13.66 21.14 15.60
C PRO A 389 14.41 20.52 16.79
N ASP A 390 15.36 21.29 17.33
CA ASP A 390 16.07 21.03 18.59
C ASP A 390 15.15 20.76 19.80
N ALA A 391 13.95 21.35 19.80
CA ALA A 391 12.93 21.10 20.81
C ALA A 391 11.51 21.04 20.22
N SER A 392 10.75 20.01 20.62
CA SER A 392 9.35 19.79 20.27
C SER A 392 8.43 20.84 20.89
N ILE A 393 7.64 21.52 20.06
CA ILE A 393 6.63 22.49 20.49
C ILE A 393 5.58 21.82 21.39
N ALA A 394 5.25 20.55 21.15
CA ALA A 394 4.32 19.79 21.99
C ALA A 394 4.86 19.57 23.42
N ASP A 395 6.14 19.21 23.56
CA ASP A 395 6.79 19.04 24.86
C ASP A 395 6.93 20.36 25.60
N ILE A 396 7.26 21.41 24.85
CA ILE A 396 7.32 22.79 25.34
C ILE A 396 5.96 23.23 25.88
N TYR A 397 4.88 23.01 25.13
CA TYR A 397 3.53 23.34 25.55
C TYR A 397 3.13 22.58 26.82
N ASN A 398 3.51 21.30 26.92
CA ASN A 398 3.29 20.51 28.13
C ASN A 398 3.99 21.08 29.36
N LYS A 399 5.26 21.48 29.23
CA LYS A 399 5.99 22.14 30.32
C LYS A 399 5.30 23.45 30.74
N TRP A 400 4.96 24.30 29.77
CA TRP A 400 4.27 25.56 30.01
C TRP A 400 2.92 25.38 30.72
N ARG A 401 2.11 24.38 30.29
CA ARG A 401 0.80 24.08 30.89
C ARG A 401 0.90 23.77 32.38
N HIS A 402 2.00 23.17 32.83
CA HIS A 402 2.18 22.81 34.23
C HIS A 402 2.84 23.92 35.06
N SER A 403 3.82 24.64 34.51
CA SER A 403 4.58 25.63 35.29
C SER A 403 4.01 27.06 35.22
N HIS A 404 3.38 27.46 34.11
CA HIS A 404 2.93 28.83 33.83
C HIS A 404 4.00 29.93 34.04
N THR A 405 5.28 29.56 34.10
CA THR A 405 6.38 30.45 34.56
C THR A 405 7.07 31.21 33.44
N ASP A 406 7.11 30.68 32.20
CA ASP A 406 7.76 31.34 31.05
C ASP A 406 6.87 31.42 29.81
N ASN A 407 6.55 32.64 29.39
CA ASN A 407 5.71 32.89 28.22
C ASN A 407 6.50 33.09 26.92
N HIS A 408 7.82 32.93 26.92
CA HIS A 408 8.68 33.07 25.74
C HIS A 408 9.57 31.84 25.64
N ILE A 409 9.34 31.03 24.61
CA ILE A 409 10.11 29.82 24.35
C ILE A 409 10.44 29.80 22.87
N GLU A 410 11.63 29.35 22.52
CA GLU A 410 12.09 29.29 21.15
C GLU A 410 12.67 27.93 20.82
N ASN A 411 12.49 27.50 19.58
CA ASN A 411 13.20 26.38 18.96
C ASN A 411 13.87 26.89 17.66
N ASP A 412 14.52 26.04 16.90
CA ASP A 412 15.22 26.42 15.66
C ASP A 412 14.28 27.03 14.59
N LEU A 413 13.00 26.70 14.63
CA LEU A 413 12.00 27.14 13.66
C LEU A 413 11.29 28.45 14.08
N PHE A 414 10.96 28.58 15.36
CA PHE A 414 10.05 29.61 15.86
C PHE A 414 10.50 30.24 17.17
N LYS A 415 10.09 31.49 17.38
CA LYS A 415 9.86 32.08 18.70
C LYS A 415 8.37 32.00 19.02
N ILE A 416 8.01 31.45 20.17
CA ILE A 416 6.65 31.11 20.55
C ILE A 416 6.30 31.76 21.88
N CYS A 417 5.12 32.37 21.93
CA CYS A 417 4.56 32.89 23.18
C CYS A 417 3.16 32.33 23.43
N PHE A 418 3.01 31.60 24.53
CA PHE A 418 1.72 31.07 24.98
C PHE A 418 1.05 32.05 25.95
N TYR A 419 -0.26 32.23 25.81
CA TYR A 419 -1.03 33.13 26.66
C TYR A 419 -2.18 32.38 27.34
N LYS A 420 -2.43 32.71 28.62
CA LYS A 420 -3.52 32.15 29.44
C LYS A 420 -4.91 32.27 28.80
N LYS A 421 -5.12 33.27 27.93
CA LYS A 421 -6.35 33.46 27.15
C LYS A 421 -6.56 32.45 26.01
N GLY A 422 -5.71 31.43 25.89
CA GLY A 422 -5.83 30.37 24.88
C GLY A 422 -5.34 30.78 23.50
N THR A 423 -4.24 31.55 23.42
CA THR A 423 -3.61 31.93 22.14
C THR A 423 -2.11 31.67 22.19
N ALA A 424 -1.54 31.22 21.08
CA ALA A 424 -0.11 31.12 20.85
C ALA A 424 0.31 32.07 19.72
N HIS A 425 1.38 32.83 19.96
CA HIS A 425 1.97 33.73 18.98
C HIS A 425 3.25 33.09 18.46
N PHE A 426 3.34 32.89 17.14
CA PHE A 426 4.50 32.31 16.49
C PHE A 426 5.22 33.39 15.70
N THR A 427 6.55 33.41 15.78
CA THR A 427 7.42 34.21 14.91
C THR A 427 8.41 33.28 14.24
N VAL A 428 8.35 33.18 12.91
CA VAL A 428 9.28 32.36 12.13
C VAL A 428 10.66 32.99 12.16
N LYS A 429 11.69 32.21 12.50
CA LYS A 429 13.08 32.71 12.61
C LYS A 429 13.72 32.94 11.24
N ASP A 430 13.57 31.98 10.32
CA ASP A 430 14.18 32.00 9.00
C ASP A 430 13.22 32.53 7.91
N ASP A 431 13.60 33.65 7.29
CA ASP A 431 12.84 34.30 6.22
C ASP A 431 12.84 33.49 4.91
N ALA A 432 13.88 32.67 4.65
CA ALA A 432 13.93 31.80 3.48
C ALA A 432 12.91 30.65 3.61
N LEU A 433 12.83 30.05 4.79
CA LEU A 433 11.84 29.03 5.11
C LEU A 433 10.39 29.60 5.02
N LEU A 434 10.15 30.82 5.52
CA LEU A 434 8.86 31.50 5.40
C LEU A 434 8.49 31.74 3.93
N ARG A 435 9.48 32.18 3.13
CA ARG A 435 9.31 32.35 1.68
C ARG A 435 8.93 31.04 1.01
N ARG A 436 9.60 29.93 1.32
CA ARG A 436 9.30 28.61 0.73
C ARG A 436 7.85 28.20 0.96
N PHE A 437 7.38 28.35 2.20
CA PHE A 437 5.99 28.08 2.55
C PHE A 437 5.01 28.94 1.73
N ASN A 438 5.25 30.25 1.66
CA ASN A 438 4.37 31.18 0.94
C ASN A 438 4.36 30.93 -0.58
N VAL A 439 5.51 30.69 -1.20
CA VAL A 439 5.60 30.38 -2.64
C VAL A 439 4.92 29.06 -2.96
N PHE A 440 5.11 28.04 -2.12
CA PHE A 440 4.45 26.74 -2.29
C PHE A 440 2.93 26.86 -2.29
N VAL A 441 2.36 27.55 -1.29
CA VAL A 441 0.91 27.81 -1.23
C VAL A 441 0.45 28.63 -2.42
N GLY A 442 1.20 29.68 -2.78
CA GLY A 442 0.89 30.55 -3.91
C GLY A 442 0.78 29.79 -5.23
N LYS A 443 1.73 28.88 -5.51
CA LYS A 443 1.67 27.99 -6.68
C LYS A 443 0.49 27.03 -6.61
N LYS A 444 0.30 26.37 -5.47
CA LYS A 444 -0.76 25.36 -5.29
C LYS A 444 -2.17 25.95 -5.49
N ARG A 445 -2.38 27.18 -5.05
CA ARG A 445 -3.64 27.92 -5.19
C ARG A 445 -3.76 28.72 -6.48
N GLN A 446 -2.78 28.59 -7.39
CA GLN A 446 -2.73 29.31 -8.66
C GLN A 446 -2.71 30.84 -8.49
N TRP A 447 -2.22 31.33 -7.35
CA TRP A 447 -1.93 32.75 -7.13
C TRP A 447 -0.58 33.16 -7.72
N LEU A 448 0.33 32.20 -7.83
CA LEU A 448 1.61 32.33 -8.51
C LEU A 448 1.66 31.33 -9.67
N PRO A 449 2.33 31.68 -10.77
CA PRO A 449 2.47 30.77 -11.90
C PRO A 449 3.31 29.53 -11.52
N PRO A 450 3.09 28.37 -12.16
CA PRO A 450 3.79 27.12 -11.83
C PRO A 450 5.32 27.23 -11.90
N ASP A 451 5.82 28.03 -12.84
CA ASP A 451 7.23 28.30 -13.09
C ASP A 451 7.81 29.46 -12.25
N TYR A 452 7.05 30.00 -11.29
CA TYR A 452 7.52 31.05 -10.40
C TYR A 452 8.83 30.63 -9.69
N ALA A 453 9.83 31.50 -9.68
CA ALA A 453 11.19 31.26 -9.17
C ALA A 453 12.06 30.26 -9.98
N MET A 454 11.65 29.89 -11.20
CA MET A 454 12.46 29.09 -12.15
C MET A 454 13.16 29.94 -13.22
N LYS A 455 12.66 31.14 -13.49
CA LYS A 455 13.22 32.08 -14.50
C LYS A 455 13.88 33.26 -13.82
N ASN A 456 14.99 33.75 -14.37
CA ASN A 456 15.61 34.97 -13.85
C ASN A 456 14.62 36.15 -14.00
N TYR A 457 14.60 37.07 -13.03
CA TYR A 457 13.72 38.24 -13.07
C TYR A 457 13.88 39.04 -14.37
N ASN A 458 15.09 39.11 -14.92
CA ASN A 458 15.33 39.86 -16.15
C ASN A 458 14.67 39.21 -17.38
N ASP A 459 14.53 37.89 -17.37
CA ASP A 459 13.93 37.07 -18.44
C ASP A 459 12.40 37.03 -18.34
N CYS A 460 11.83 37.51 -17.23
CA CYS A 460 10.40 37.60 -17.02
C CYS A 460 9.75 38.71 -17.88
N ASN A 461 8.53 38.46 -18.35
CA ASN A 461 7.70 39.46 -19.01
C ASN A 461 7.20 40.52 -17.99
N ASN A 462 6.55 41.58 -18.48
CA ASN A 462 6.12 42.70 -17.63
C ASN A 462 5.05 42.31 -16.60
N GLU A 463 4.22 41.31 -16.88
CA GLU A 463 3.19 40.82 -15.95
C GLU A 463 3.81 39.96 -14.85
N GLU A 464 4.70 39.05 -15.21
CA GLU A 464 5.49 38.23 -14.28
C GLU A 464 6.30 39.14 -13.32
N LYS A 465 6.93 40.20 -13.85
CA LYS A 465 7.67 41.19 -13.04
C LYS A 465 6.77 41.90 -12.03
N ARG A 466 5.56 42.32 -12.43
CA ARG A 466 4.58 42.94 -11.51
C ARG A 466 4.16 41.98 -10.40
N VAL A 467 3.86 40.72 -10.73
CA VAL A 467 3.49 39.69 -9.74
C VAL A 467 4.64 39.48 -8.74
N ILE A 468 5.89 39.40 -9.22
CA ILE A 468 7.06 39.26 -8.36
C ILE A 468 7.20 40.48 -7.42
N ASP A 469 7.06 41.68 -7.96
CA ASP A 469 7.24 42.91 -7.19
C ASP A 469 6.15 43.11 -6.13
N GLU A 470 4.91 42.72 -6.42
CA GLU A 470 3.80 42.74 -5.45
C GLU A 470 3.92 41.63 -4.38
N PHE A 471 4.43 40.45 -4.77
CA PHE A 471 4.52 39.31 -3.86
C PHE A 471 5.69 39.44 -2.87
N GLU A 472 6.90 39.73 -3.34
CA GLU A 472 8.12 39.75 -2.52
C GLU A 472 9.22 40.74 -2.95
N GLY A 473 9.13 41.33 -4.15
CA GLY A 473 10.14 42.24 -4.67
C GLY A 473 11.34 41.55 -5.32
N LYS A 474 11.91 42.19 -6.35
CA LYS A 474 13.08 41.70 -7.12
C LYS A 474 14.23 41.15 -6.25
N LYS A 475 14.58 41.81 -5.15
CA LYS A 475 15.73 41.41 -4.31
C LYS A 475 15.52 40.04 -3.67
N GLN A 476 14.35 39.80 -3.08
CA GLN A 476 14.01 38.55 -2.42
C GLN A 476 13.74 37.43 -3.43
N TYR A 477 13.17 37.76 -4.59
CA TYR A 477 13.01 36.83 -5.70
C TYR A 477 14.36 36.28 -6.20
N THR A 478 15.33 37.18 -6.38
CA THR A 478 16.65 36.83 -6.95
C THR A 478 17.53 36.05 -5.97
N SER A 479 17.42 36.31 -4.66
CA SER A 479 18.25 35.65 -3.63
C SER A 479 17.94 34.16 -3.44
N SER A 480 16.82 33.69 -3.98
CA SER A 480 16.32 32.33 -3.76
C SER A 480 15.74 31.73 -5.05
N LEU A 481 16.35 32.13 -6.17
CA LEU A 481 16.12 31.56 -7.49
C LEU A 481 16.61 30.11 -7.49
N ASN A 482 15.90 29.21 -8.16
CA ASN A 482 16.29 27.81 -8.27
C ASN A 482 16.40 27.03 -6.95
N ASP A 483 15.66 27.44 -5.91
CA ASP A 483 15.56 26.66 -4.68
C ASP A 483 15.03 25.24 -5.02
N PRO A 484 15.74 24.16 -4.67
CA PRO A 484 15.35 22.79 -5.00
C PRO A 484 13.96 22.40 -4.47
N LEU A 485 13.51 23.00 -3.37
CA LEU A 485 12.17 22.78 -2.81
C LEU A 485 11.07 23.52 -3.59
N LEU A 486 11.40 24.53 -4.38
CA LEU A 486 10.45 25.36 -5.14
C LEU A 486 10.42 25.07 -6.64
N THR A 487 11.50 24.48 -7.16
CA THR A 487 11.68 24.21 -8.60
C THR A 487 11.32 22.80 -9.00
N ASN A 488 11.21 21.88 -8.04
CA ASN A 488 11.03 20.48 -8.37
C ASN A 488 10.24 19.80 -7.25
N SER A 489 8.91 19.87 -7.36
CA SER A 489 7.96 19.32 -6.38
C SER A 489 8.21 17.84 -6.07
N ASN A 490 8.76 17.08 -7.03
CA ASN A 490 9.15 15.69 -6.84
C ASN A 490 10.51 15.52 -6.14
N LYS A 491 11.47 16.45 -6.31
CA LYS A 491 12.76 16.43 -5.58
C LYS A 491 12.65 16.88 -4.13
N SER A 492 11.65 17.68 -3.79
CA SER A 492 11.36 18.07 -2.40
C SER A 492 11.06 16.85 -1.52
N ILE A 493 10.55 15.79 -2.15
CA ILE A 493 10.24 14.51 -1.53
C ILE A 493 11.43 13.55 -1.60
N LEU A 494 12.31 13.68 -2.59
CA LEU A 494 13.60 12.99 -2.58
C LEU A 494 14.50 13.41 -1.40
N MET A 495 14.36 14.62 -0.84
CA MET A 495 15.04 14.98 0.42
C MET A 495 14.46 14.27 1.65
N LEU A 496 13.25 13.70 1.58
CA LEU A 496 12.75 12.73 2.56
C LEU A 496 13.26 11.30 2.26
N ASN A 497 13.80 11.06 1.06
CA ASN A 497 14.30 9.78 0.52
C ASN A 497 15.83 9.75 0.31
N SER A 498 16.61 10.67 0.87
CA SER A 498 18.05 10.41 1.05
C SER A 498 18.17 9.39 2.18
N ILE A 499 18.05 8.13 1.75
CA ILE A 499 18.16 6.85 2.47
C ILE A 499 19.53 6.74 3.14
#